data_AF-A0A9D2EWW0-F1
#
_entry.id   AF-A0A9D2EWW0-F1
#
_cell.length_a   1.000
_cell.length_b   1.000
_cell.length_c   1.000
_cell.angle_alpha   90.00
_cell.angle_beta   90.00
_cell.angle_gamma   90.00
#
_symmetry.space_group_name_H-M   'P 1'
#
loop_
_entity.id
_entity.type
_entity.pdbx_description
1 polymer ?
#
loop_
_entity_poly.entity_id
_entity_poly.type
_entity_poly.pdbx_seq_one_letter_code
_entity_poly.pdbx_strand_id
1 'polypeptide(L)'
;MKTLNDYMKMAYRMEIVEDKEEGGYVVSYPDLPGCITCGETIEAAVANAVDAKKAWIEAALEEEIEIHEPDNLEEDSGPFKLRIPRSLHR
;
A
#
# COMPACT_ATOMS: atom_id res chain seq x y z
N MET A 1 2.51 -17.41 13.98
CA MET A 1 3.37 -16.83 12.93
C MET A 1 2.54 -16.71 11.68
N LYS A 2 2.31 -15.49 11.18
CA LYS A 2 1.65 -15.27 9.90
C LYS A 2 2.57 -15.77 8.79
N THR A 3 2.04 -16.49 7.82
CA THR A 3 2.83 -17.09 6.73
C THR A 3 2.99 -16.07 5.60
N LEU A 4 4.03 -16.19 4.77
CA LEU A 4 4.27 -15.32 3.60
C LEU A 4 3.00 -15.16 2.72
N ASN A 5 2.22 -16.23 2.59
CA ASN A 5 0.97 -16.26 1.84
C ASN A 5 -0.17 -15.42 2.45
N ASP A 6 -0.13 -15.19 3.77
CA ASP A 6 -1.10 -14.36 4.50
C ASP A 6 -0.90 -12.88 4.16
N TYR A 7 0.35 -12.41 4.24
CA TYR A 7 0.74 -11.07 3.79
C TYR A 7 0.57 -10.89 2.27
N MET A 8 0.82 -11.93 1.47
CA MET A 8 0.60 -11.82 0.03
C MET A 8 -0.88 -11.62 -0.33
N LYS A 9 -1.81 -12.22 0.44
CA LYS A 9 -3.27 -12.05 0.30
C LYS A 9 -3.79 -10.71 0.80
N MET A 10 -3.06 -10.02 1.68
CA MET A 10 -3.44 -8.68 2.11
C MET A 10 -3.33 -7.70 0.95
N ALA A 11 -4.39 -6.89 0.79
CA ALA A 11 -4.50 -5.87 -0.23
C ALA A 11 -3.71 -4.63 0.21
N TYR A 12 -2.38 -4.67 0.02
CA TYR A 12 -1.56 -3.47 0.19
C TYR A 12 -1.88 -2.47 -0.88
N ARG A 13 -1.88 -1.19 -0.49
CA ARG A 13 -2.08 -0.10 -1.43
C ARG A 13 -0.87 -0.03 -2.35
N MET A 14 -1.13 0.01 -3.64
CA MET A 14 -0.11 0.23 -4.65
C MET A 14 -0.30 1.64 -5.20
N GLU A 15 0.73 2.48 -5.11
CA GLU A 15 0.72 3.80 -5.71
C GLU A 15 1.63 3.80 -6.94
N ILE A 16 1.05 4.13 -8.10
CA ILE A 16 1.76 4.21 -9.37
C ILE A 16 1.86 5.68 -9.74
N VAL A 17 3.08 6.17 -9.90
CA VAL A 17 3.40 7.54 -10.29
C VAL A 17 4.12 7.50 -11.64
N GLU A 18 3.63 8.27 -12.60
CA GLU A 18 4.33 8.48 -13.86
C GLU A 18 5.52 9.43 -13.64
N ASP A 19 6.69 9.00 -14.07
CA ASP A 19 7.88 9.84 -14.06
C ASP A 19 8.01 10.53 -15.42
N LYS A 20 7.72 11.84 -15.44
CA LYS A 20 7.71 12.67 -16.66
C LYS A 20 9.10 13.06 -17.14
N GLU A 21 10.13 12.86 -16.32
CA GLU A 21 11.51 13.26 -16.63
C GLU A 21 12.26 12.12 -17.32
N GLU A 22 12.09 10.89 -16.86
CA GLU A 22 12.78 9.71 -17.43
C GLU A 22 11.86 8.81 -18.28
N GLY A 23 10.55 9.06 -18.28
CA GLY A 23 9.60 8.37 -19.16
C GLY A 23 9.29 6.95 -18.72
N GLY A 24 8.93 6.77 -17.44
CA GLY A 24 8.61 5.48 -16.84
C GLY A 24 7.53 5.55 -15.76
N TYR A 25 7.28 4.40 -15.12
CA TYR A 25 6.34 4.26 -14.01
C TYR A 25 7.10 3.85 -12.77
N VAL A 26 6.94 4.64 -11.70
CA VAL A 26 7.41 4.31 -10.37
C VAL A 26 6.23 3.77 -9.58
N VAL A 27 6.40 2.60 -8.98
CA VAL A 27 5.41 1.97 -8.11
C VAL A 27 5.98 1.93 -6.71
N SER A 28 5.22 2.42 -5.75
CA SER A 28 5.57 2.45 -4.34
C SER A 28 4.47 1.81 -3.51
N TYR A 29 4.87 1.08 -2.47
CA TYR A 29 3.96 0.57 -1.45
C TYR A 29 4.11 1.43 -0.18
N PRO A 30 3.15 2.32 0.13
CA PRO A 30 3.20 3.13 1.34
C PRO A 30 3.20 2.29 2.62
N ASP A 31 2.59 1.11 2.59
CA ASP A 31 2.53 0.18 3.72
C ASP A 31 3.86 -0.56 3.98
N LEU A 32 4.76 -0.62 2.99
CA LEU A 32 6.03 -1.33 3.06
C LEU A 32 7.17 -0.33 2.79
N PRO A 33 7.66 0.38 3.83
CA PRO A 33 8.65 1.42 3.65
C PRO A 33 9.93 0.84 3.02
N GLY A 34 10.27 1.35 1.83
CA GLY A 34 11.44 0.90 1.05
C GLY A 34 11.11 -0.05 -0.11
N CYS A 35 9.87 -0.52 -0.25
CA CYS A 35 9.46 -1.28 -1.43
C CYS A 35 9.04 -0.32 -2.56
N ILE A 36 10.04 0.10 -3.35
CA ILE A 36 9.86 0.98 -4.51
C ILE A 36 10.39 0.24 -5.74
N THR A 37 9.61 0.24 -6.82
CA THR A 37 10.00 -0.38 -8.09
C THR A 37 9.79 0.59 -9.23
N CYS A 38 10.61 0.47 -10.27
CA CYS A 38 10.43 1.20 -11.52
C CYS A 38 10.15 0.23 -12.67
N GLY A 39 9.47 0.71 -13.70
CA GLY A 39 9.28 -0.01 -14.95
C GLY A 39 8.97 0.94 -16.09
N GLU A 40 9.44 0.62 -17.30
CA GLU A 40 9.20 1.43 -18.51
C GLU A 40 7.73 1.38 -18.95
N THR A 41 6.98 0.36 -18.53
CA THR A 41 5.55 0.20 -18.81
C THR A 41 4.79 -0.14 -17.54
N ILE A 42 3.48 0.17 -17.50
CA ILE A 42 2.61 -0.16 -16.36
C ILE A 42 2.65 -1.65 -16.06
N GLU A 43 2.59 -2.50 -17.08
CA GLU A 43 2.61 -3.95 -16.92
C GLU A 43 3.93 -4.45 -16.32
N ALA A 44 5.06 -3.95 -16.81
CA ALA A 44 6.38 -4.28 -16.24
C ALA A 44 6.51 -3.76 -14.80
N ALA A 45 6.04 -2.55 -14.53
CA ALA A 45 6.09 -1.94 -13.21
C ALA A 45 5.24 -2.72 -12.19
N VAL A 46 4.06 -3.20 -12.58
CA VAL A 46 3.20 -4.05 -11.74
C VAL A 46 3.84 -5.42 -11.50
N ALA A 47 4.40 -6.05 -12.54
CA ALA A 47 5.09 -7.33 -12.39
C ALA A 47 6.29 -7.22 -11.42
N ASN A 48 7.10 -6.16 -11.58
CA ASN A 48 8.21 -5.84 -10.69
C ASN A 48 7.72 -5.57 -9.27
N ALA A 49 6.61 -4.85 -9.10
CA ALA A 49 6.04 -4.56 -7.80
C ALA A 49 5.56 -5.82 -7.07
N VAL A 50 5.05 -6.83 -7.77
CA VAL A 50 4.66 -8.12 -7.17
C VAL A 50 5.88 -8.91 -6.70
N ASP A 51 6.94 -8.94 -7.51
CA ASP A 51 8.19 -9.61 -7.16
C ASP A 51 8.89 -8.91 -5.97
N ALA A 52 8.98 -7.58 -6.02
CA ALA A 52 9.54 -6.79 -4.93
C ALA A 52 8.76 -6.95 -3.62
N LYS A 53 7.42 -7.00 -3.67
CA LYS A 53 6.59 -7.32 -2.49
C LYS A 53 6.97 -8.68 -1.89
N LYS A 54 7.16 -9.70 -2.74
CA LYS A 54 7.54 -11.03 -2.28
C LYS A 54 8.93 -11.03 -1.64
N ALA A 55 9.91 -10.43 -2.30
CA ALA A 55 11.28 -10.33 -1.79
C ALA A 55 11.36 -9.54 -0.48
N TRP A 56 10.61 -8.44 -0.37
CA TRP A 56 10.56 -7.63 0.85
C TRP A 56 9.96 -8.40 2.03
N ILE A 57 8.86 -9.12 1.82
CA ILE A 57 8.22 -9.93 2.88
C ILE A 57 9.12 -11.09 3.30
N GLU A 58 9.80 -11.74 2.35
CA GLU A 58 10.75 -12.82 2.65
C GLU A 58 11.92 -12.33 3.50
N ALA A 59 12.52 -11.20 3.13
CA ALA A 59 13.58 -10.56 3.92
C ALA A 59 13.08 -10.09 5.30
N ALA A 60 11.89 -9.49 5.37
CA ALA A 60 11.31 -9.04 6.64
C ALA A 60 11.01 -10.20 7.59
N LEU A 61 10.61 -11.37 7.06
CA LEU A 61 10.38 -12.57 7.86
C LEU A 61 11.69 -13.16 8.39
N GLU A 62 12.77 -13.09 7.61
CA GLU A 62 14.12 -13.55 8.00
C GLU A 62 14.76 -12.63 9.04
N GLU A 63 14.59 -11.32 8.90
CA GLU A 63 15.14 -10.29 9.79
C GLU A 63 14.23 -10.00 11.01
N GLU A 64 13.14 -10.75 11.19
CA GLU A 64 12.12 -10.52 12.24
C GLU A 64 11.58 -9.08 12.29
N ILE A 65 11.52 -8.41 11.13
CA ILE A 65 11.03 -7.03 11.01
C ILE A 65 9.50 -7.03 11.14
N GLU A 66 8.98 -6.11 11.95
CA GLU A 66 7.54 -5.92 12.12
C GLU A 66 6.91 -5.43 10.81
N ILE A 67 6.18 -6.32 10.13
CA ILE A 67 5.45 -5.98 8.91
C ILE A 67 4.18 -5.23 9.31
N HIS A 68 4.11 -3.95 8.94
CA HIS A 68 2.90 -3.16 9.11
C HIS A 68 1.77 -3.74 8.24
N GLU A 69 0.62 -3.97 8.88
CA GLU A 69 -0.61 -4.39 8.20
C GLU A 69 -1.16 -3.21 7.39
N PRO A 70 -1.78 -3.45 6.22
CA PRO A 70 -2.36 -2.36 5.46
C PRO A 70 -3.41 -1.64 6.31
N ASP A 71 -3.32 -0.32 6.36
CA ASP A 71 -4.23 0.52 7.14
C ASP A 71 -5.64 0.32 6.59
N ASN A 72 -6.47 -0.42 7.33
CA ASN A 72 -7.89 -0.56 7.03
C ASN A 72 -8.54 0.80 7.33
N LEU A 73 -8.50 1.70 6.34
CA LEU A 73 -9.13 3.03 6.37
C LEU A 73 -10.64 2.97 6.68
N GLU A 74 -11.26 1.78 6.68
CA GLU A 74 -12.64 1.55 7.09
C GLU A 74 -12.87 1.68 8.61
N GLU A 75 -11.81 1.62 9.44
CA GLU A 75 -11.95 1.61 10.90
C GLU A 75 -11.81 3.00 11.57
N ASP A 76 -11.33 4.03 10.87
CA ASP A 76 -11.31 5.40 11.42
C ASP A 76 -12.68 6.07 11.25
N SER A 77 -13.65 5.60 12.04
CA SER A 77 -14.86 6.37 12.37
C SER A 77 -14.52 7.48 13.36
N GLY A 78 -13.61 8.39 12.97
CA GLY A 78 -13.32 9.58 13.74
C GLY A 78 -14.62 10.34 14.06
N PRO A 79 -14.72 11.02 15.22
CA PRO A 79 -15.96 11.71 15.59
C PRO A 79 -16.30 12.80 14.57
N PHE A 80 -17.30 12.53 13.72
CA PHE A 80 -17.82 13.49 12.74
C PHE A 80 -18.63 14.58 13.46
N LYS A 81 -17.96 15.66 13.86
CA LYS A 81 -18.60 16.79 14.55
C LYS A 81 -19.38 17.67 13.56
N LEU A 82 -20.59 17.23 13.19
CA LEU A 82 -21.51 18.01 12.37
C LEU A 82 -22.47 18.84 13.24
N ARG A 83 -22.47 20.17 13.08
CA ARG A 83 -23.53 21.04 13.61
C ARG A 83 -24.65 21.15 12.58
N ILE A 84 -25.70 20.36 12.76
CA ILE A 84 -26.90 20.41 11.92
C ILE A 84 -27.78 21.61 12.38
N PRO A 85 -28.20 22.52 11.48
CA PRO A 85 -29.11 23.61 11.82
C PRO A 85 -30.51 23.08 12.16
N ARG A 86 -31.23 23.78 13.06
CA ARG A 86 -32.57 23.40 13.55
C ARG A 86 -33.64 23.26 12.45
N SER A 87 -33.41 23.80 11.26
CA SER A 87 -34.27 23.67 10.08
C SER A 87 -34.21 22.30 9.41
N LEU A 88 -33.11 21.56 9.60
CA LEU A 88 -32.83 20.30 8.92
C LEU A 88 -33.03 19.07 9.84
N HIS A 89 -33.24 19.28 11.14
CA HIS A 89 -33.47 18.25 12.15
C HIS A 89 -34.96 18.22 12.53
N ARG A 90 -35.81 17.70 11.63
CA ARG A 90 -37.24 17.49 11.87
C ARG A 90 -37.53 16.05 12.23
#